data_AF-A0A1I8EI39-F1
#
_entry.id   AF-A0A1I8EI39-F1
#
_cell.length_a   1.000
_cell.length_b   1.000
_cell.length_c   1.000
_cell.angle_alpha   90.00
_cell.angle_beta   90.00
_cell.angle_gamma   90.00
#
_symmetry.space_group_name_H-M   'P 1'
#
loop_
_entity.id
_entity.type
_entity.pdbx_description
1 polymer ?
#
loop_
_entity_poly.entity_id
_entity_poly.type
_entity_poly.pdbx_seq_one_letter_code
_entity_poly.pdbx_strand_id
1 'polypeptide(L)'
;MDYERNDPRRHYILRVASHIFALNLSENKIPNLIPIQNFCDTNTPLLIIAKDEQKRAFDITNEMRNIHHPDLLRVIFYKLEAIALPLDNFKSKISVLSLRGRPTDALIRSVREIFKQAIENDSETSANSHLHTILNELEMIMEPKNDKSKLYF
;
A
#
# COMPACT_ATOMS: atom_id res chain seq x y z
N MET A 1 14.93 -27.42 15.84
CA MET A 1 14.26 -27.28 14.52
C MET A 1 13.64 -25.89 14.52
N ASP A 2 14.44 -24.87 14.21
CA ASP A 2 14.14 -23.44 14.39
C ASP A 2 14.06 -22.68 13.06
N TYR A 3 13.79 -23.39 11.96
CA TYR A 3 13.80 -22.82 10.61
C TYR A 3 12.69 -21.79 10.34
N GLU A 4 11.66 -21.70 11.20
CA GLU A 4 10.53 -20.77 11.08
C GLU A 4 10.85 -19.33 11.52
N ARG A 5 11.83 -19.12 12.41
CA ARG A 5 12.06 -17.81 13.07
C ARG A 5 12.95 -16.83 12.30
N ASN A 6 13.52 -17.24 11.17
CA ASN A 6 14.50 -16.47 10.41
C ASN A 6 14.17 -16.43 8.90
N ASP A 7 12.89 -16.34 8.55
CA ASP A 7 12.51 -16.20 7.14
C ASP A 7 12.99 -14.84 6.59
N PRO A 8 13.92 -14.82 5.60
CA PRO A 8 14.46 -13.57 5.07
C PRO A 8 13.39 -12.70 4.38
N ARG A 9 12.28 -13.30 3.92
CA ARG A 9 11.15 -12.59 3.29
C ARG A 9 10.42 -11.76 4.34
N ARG A 10 10.07 -12.39 5.48
CA ARG A 10 9.40 -11.75 6.62
C ARG A 10 10.27 -10.63 7.19
N HIS A 11 11.58 -10.89 7.36
CA HIS A 11 12.53 -9.88 7.83
C HIS A 11 12.65 -8.68 6.90
N TYR A 12 12.69 -8.91 5.58
CA TYR A 12 12.74 -7.83 4.60
C TYR A 12 11.50 -6.93 4.67
N ILE A 13 10.30 -7.53 4.71
CA ILE A 13 9.03 -6.80 4.83
C ILE A 13 9.04 -5.91 6.08
N LEU A 14 9.40 -6.47 7.23
CA LEU A 14 9.43 -5.73 8.49
C LEU A 14 10.50 -4.64 8.51
N ARG A 15 11.65 -4.86 7.87
CA ARG A 15 12.70 -3.85 7.73
C ARG A 15 12.24 -2.67 6.87
N VAL A 16 11.57 -2.93 5.74
CA VAL A 16 11.03 -1.86 4.88
C VAL A 16 9.94 -1.08 5.63
N ALA A 17 8.99 -1.76 6.28
CA ALA A 17 7.95 -1.10 7.06
C ALA A 17 8.53 -0.29 8.23
N SER A 18 9.52 -0.84 8.93
CA SER A 18 10.25 -0.14 10.00
C SER A 18 10.86 1.17 9.53
N HIS A 19 11.48 1.16 8.34
CA HIS A 19 12.06 2.36 7.75
C HIS A 19 11.01 3.42 7.46
N ILE A 20 9.89 3.04 6.83
CA ILE A 20 8.82 3.99 6.46
C ILE A 20 8.11 4.55 7.69
N PHE A 21 7.84 3.71 8.70
CA PHE A 21 7.18 4.16 9.93
C PHE A 21 8.12 4.85 10.92
N ALA A 22 9.44 4.85 10.68
CA ALA A 22 10.47 5.24 11.66
C ALA A 22 10.36 4.48 13.00
N LEU A 23 10.23 3.15 12.92
CA LEU A 23 10.06 2.27 14.08
C LEU A 23 10.96 1.05 14.00
N ASN A 24 11.00 0.26 15.08
CA ASN A 24 11.70 -1.01 15.13
C ASN A 24 10.70 -2.18 15.19
N LEU A 25 10.13 -2.54 14.05
CA LEU A 25 9.24 -3.70 13.90
C LEU A 25 10.06 -4.98 13.79
N SER A 26 9.62 -6.01 14.50
CA SER A 26 10.24 -7.33 14.51
C SER A 26 9.17 -8.38 14.83
N GLU A 27 9.36 -9.61 14.37
CA GLU A 27 8.34 -10.66 14.46
C GLU A 27 7.84 -10.91 15.90
N ASN A 28 8.75 -10.84 16.88
CA ASN A 28 8.43 -11.00 18.31
C ASN A 28 7.56 -9.88 18.90
N LYS A 29 7.41 -8.74 18.21
CA LYS A 29 6.57 -7.61 18.65
C LYS A 29 5.19 -7.62 17.97
N ILE A 30 4.95 -8.56 17.06
CA ILE A 30 3.74 -8.64 16.27
C ILE A 30 2.85 -9.75 16.83
N PRO A 31 1.66 -9.42 17.37
CA PRO A 31 0.78 -10.42 17.96
C PRO A 31 0.26 -11.46 16.96
N ASN A 32 0.04 -11.04 15.70
CA ASN A 32 -0.50 -11.88 14.65
C ASN A 32 0.37 -11.82 13.38
N LEU A 33 1.14 -12.88 13.15
CA LEU A 33 1.99 -13.02 11.97
C LEU A 33 1.26 -13.65 10.77
N ILE A 34 0.05 -14.17 10.95
CA ILE A 34 -0.70 -14.90 9.90
C ILE A 34 -0.77 -14.09 8.59
N PRO A 35 -1.04 -12.77 8.58
CA PRO A 35 -1.10 -12.05 7.32
C PRO A 35 0.25 -11.96 6.59
N ILE A 36 1.35 -11.85 7.35
CA ILE A 36 2.70 -11.82 6.79
C ILE A 36 3.07 -13.21 6.25
N GLN A 37 2.71 -14.26 6.99
CA GLN A 37 2.89 -15.65 6.57
C GLN A 37 2.11 -15.93 5.29
N ASN A 38 0.82 -15.59 5.24
CA ASN A 38 0.00 -15.74 4.04
C ASN A 38 0.61 -15.01 2.84
N PHE A 39 1.04 -13.76 3.04
CA PHE A 39 1.72 -13.02 1.99
C PHE A 39 3.03 -13.69 1.54
N CYS A 40 3.78 -14.35 2.40
CA CYS A 40 5.00 -15.05 2.00
C CYS A 40 4.71 -16.40 1.33
N ASP A 41 3.76 -17.15 1.86
CA ASP A 41 3.69 -18.60 1.67
C ASP A 41 2.54 -19.05 0.75
N THR A 42 1.63 -18.14 0.38
CA THR A 42 0.46 -18.47 -0.44
C THR A 42 0.35 -17.58 -1.68
N ASN A 43 -0.75 -17.69 -2.43
CA ASN A 43 -1.09 -16.79 -3.53
C ASN A 43 -1.64 -15.43 -3.08
N THR A 44 -1.70 -15.15 -1.77
CA THR A 44 -2.20 -13.88 -1.24
C THR A 44 -1.40 -12.70 -1.82
N PRO A 45 -2.03 -11.78 -2.57
CA PRO A 45 -1.31 -10.80 -3.38
C PRO A 45 -0.92 -9.53 -2.62
N LEU A 46 -1.59 -9.23 -1.50
CA LEU A 46 -1.43 -7.99 -0.75
C LEU A 46 -1.08 -8.26 0.71
N LEU A 47 -0.25 -7.37 1.27
CA LEU A 47 -0.03 -7.23 2.69
C LEU A 47 -0.02 -5.76 3.04
N ILE A 48 -0.84 -5.37 4.00
CA ILE A 48 -0.99 -3.99 4.45
C ILE A 48 -0.63 -3.95 5.92
N ILE A 49 0.35 -3.12 6.25
CA ILE A 49 0.68 -2.75 7.62
C ILE A 49 0.21 -1.30 7.80
N ALA A 50 -0.68 -1.06 8.74
CA ALA A 50 -1.24 0.25 9.00
C ALA A 50 -0.90 0.71 10.43
N LYS A 51 -0.53 1.98 10.56
CA LYS A 51 -0.27 2.66 11.82
C LYS A 51 -1.20 3.87 11.91
N ASP A 52 -2.02 3.89 12.94
CA ASP A 52 -2.67 5.13 13.36
C ASP A 52 -1.62 5.94 14.12
N GLU A 53 -1.29 7.14 13.64
CA GLU A 53 -0.24 7.96 14.27
C GLU A 53 -0.59 8.43 15.67
N GLN A 54 -1.88 8.53 15.99
CA GLN A 54 -2.33 8.90 17.34
C GLN A 54 -2.31 7.72 18.31
N LYS A 55 -2.33 6.48 17.79
CA LYS A 55 -2.32 5.26 18.59
C LYS A 55 -0.98 4.55 18.52
N ARG A 56 -0.68 3.74 19.53
CA ARG A 56 0.51 2.88 19.54
C ARG A 56 0.29 1.54 18.82
N ALA A 57 -0.93 1.28 18.35
CA ALA A 57 -1.29 0.01 17.73
C ALA A 57 -1.06 0.02 16.22
N PHE A 58 -0.72 -1.15 15.69
CA PHE A 58 -0.62 -1.42 14.26
C PHE A 58 -1.66 -2.47 13.89
N ASP A 59 -2.25 -2.31 12.73
CA ASP A 59 -3.09 -3.32 12.10
C ASP A 59 -2.31 -3.97 10.96
N ILE A 60 -2.41 -5.29 10.83
CA ILE A 60 -1.76 -6.05 9.76
C ILE A 60 -2.83 -6.93 9.12
N THR A 61 -3.00 -6.80 7.81
CA THR A 61 -4.05 -7.50 7.06
C THR A 61 -3.62 -7.79 5.63
N ASN A 62 -4.27 -8.76 4.99
CA ASN A 62 -4.13 -9.01 3.56
C ASN A 62 -5.26 -8.38 2.73
N GLU A 63 -6.18 -7.66 3.38
CA GLU A 63 -7.36 -7.07 2.75
C GLU A 63 -7.30 -5.55 2.75
N MET A 64 -7.55 -4.96 1.59
CA MET A 64 -7.64 -3.51 1.46
C MET A 64 -8.99 -3.01 1.97
N ARG A 65 -8.96 -2.21 3.04
CA ARG A 65 -10.17 -1.55 3.58
C ARG A 65 -10.21 -0.09 3.15
N ASN A 66 -11.25 0.33 2.42
CA ASN A 66 -11.39 1.73 1.98
C ASN A 66 -11.96 2.65 3.08
N ILE A 67 -11.36 2.60 4.26
CA ILE A 67 -11.77 3.41 5.42
C ILE A 67 -11.05 4.76 5.36
N HIS A 68 -11.81 5.85 5.46
CA HIS A 68 -11.23 7.18 5.62
C HIS A 68 -10.80 7.38 7.08
N HIS A 69 -9.48 7.43 7.30
CA HIS A 69 -8.90 7.75 8.60
C HIS A 69 -7.67 8.64 8.37
N PRO A 70 -7.78 9.98 8.57
CA PRO A 70 -6.75 10.95 8.17
C PRO A 70 -5.34 10.66 8.68
N ASP A 71 -5.25 10.15 9.92
CA ASP A 71 -3.97 9.86 10.59
C ASP A 71 -3.50 8.41 10.42
N LEU A 72 -4.13 7.65 9.54
CA LEU A 72 -3.75 6.28 9.25
C LEU A 72 -2.71 6.27 8.13
N LEU A 73 -1.46 5.99 8.48
CA LEU A 73 -0.38 5.71 7.55
C LEU A 73 -0.36 4.21 7.24
N ARG A 74 -0.27 3.84 5.96
CA ARG A 74 -0.30 2.46 5.49
C ARG A 74 0.92 2.19 4.62
N VAL A 75 1.56 1.05 4.85
CA VAL A 75 2.57 0.48 3.96
C VAL A 75 1.95 -0.76 3.32
N ILE A 76 1.80 -0.72 2.00
CA ILE A 76 1.17 -1.74 1.18
C ILE A 76 2.27 -2.44 0.40
N PHE A 77 2.46 -3.72 0.69
CA PHE A 77 3.26 -4.63 -0.10
C PHE A 77 2.33 -5.37 -1.05
N TYR A 78 2.72 -5.45 -2.32
CA TYR A 78 2.00 -6.24 -3.31
C TYR A 78 2.97 -7.05 -4.15
N LYS A 79 2.55 -8.26 -4.50
CA LYS A 79 3.32 -9.13 -5.38
C LYS A 79 3.11 -8.73 -6.82
N LEU A 80 4.15 -8.87 -7.62
CA LEU A 80 4.04 -8.77 -9.08
C LEU A 80 3.32 -9.99 -9.67
N GLU A 81 3.37 -11.14 -8.98
CA GLU A 81 2.71 -12.39 -9.36
C GLU A 81 2.02 -13.00 -8.14
N ALA A 82 0.78 -13.46 -8.28
CA ALA A 82 -0.02 -14.04 -7.18
C ALA A 82 0.40 -15.48 -6.84
N ILE A 83 1.66 -15.66 -6.44
CA ILE A 83 2.27 -16.94 -6.07
C ILE A 83 3.02 -16.81 -4.74
N ALA A 84 3.42 -17.92 -4.13
CA ALA A 84 4.30 -17.90 -2.96
C ALA A 84 5.62 -17.21 -3.30
N LEU A 85 6.15 -16.40 -2.38
CA LEU A 85 7.37 -15.63 -2.60
C LEU A 85 8.59 -16.56 -2.61
N PRO A 86 9.39 -16.56 -3.69
CA PRO A 86 10.54 -17.45 -3.81
C PRO A 86 11.72 -16.92 -2.98
N LEU A 87 12.45 -17.81 -2.30
CA LEU A 87 13.49 -17.42 -1.33
C LEU A 87 14.73 -16.75 -1.95
N ASP A 88 15.01 -17.03 -3.21
CA ASP A 88 16.18 -16.53 -3.95
C ASP A 88 16.01 -15.09 -4.43
N ASN A 89 14.80 -14.71 -4.88
CA ASN A 89 14.57 -13.45 -5.57
C ASN A 89 13.33 -12.66 -5.11
N PHE A 90 12.71 -13.00 -3.96
CA PHE A 90 11.50 -12.33 -3.45
C PHE A 90 11.54 -10.79 -3.50
N LYS A 91 12.69 -10.15 -3.29
CA LYS A 91 12.80 -8.68 -3.29
C LYS A 91 12.42 -8.06 -4.63
N SER A 92 12.72 -8.69 -5.75
CA SER A 92 12.34 -8.20 -7.09
C SER A 92 10.89 -8.53 -7.45
N LYS A 93 10.23 -9.38 -6.65
CA LYS A 93 8.84 -9.80 -6.84
C LYS A 93 7.85 -9.01 -5.98
N ILE A 94 8.33 -8.11 -5.13
CA ILE A 94 7.52 -7.29 -4.23
C ILE A 94 7.68 -5.83 -4.61
N SER A 95 6.56 -5.14 -4.77
CA SER A 95 6.51 -3.68 -4.83
C SER A 95 5.87 -3.13 -3.57
N VAL A 96 6.22 -1.88 -3.23
CA VAL A 96 5.83 -1.24 -1.97
C VAL A 96 5.29 0.14 -2.25
N LEU A 97 4.15 0.46 -1.64
CA LEU A 97 3.51 1.77 -1.69
C LEU A 97 3.20 2.24 -0.26
N SER A 98 3.50 3.49 0.04
CA SER A 98 3.07 4.12 1.30
C SER A 98 1.98 5.16 1.03
N LEU A 99 0.87 5.07 1.75
CA LEU A 99 -0.28 5.98 1.60
C LEU A 99 -0.72 6.49 2.97
N ARG A 100 -1.17 7.75 3.02
CA ARG A 100 -1.79 8.35 4.20
C ARG A 100 -3.25 8.70 3.93
N GLY A 101 -4.13 8.46 4.89
CA GLY A 101 -5.55 8.80 4.77
C GLY A 101 -6.36 7.74 4.02
N ARG A 102 -7.33 8.18 3.22
CA ARG A 102 -8.12 7.27 2.38
C ARG A 102 -7.25 6.79 1.21
N PRO A 103 -7.12 5.46 0.99
CA PRO A 103 -6.20 4.96 -0.02
C PRO A 103 -6.51 5.39 -1.45
N THR A 104 -7.79 5.46 -1.83
CA THR A 104 -8.20 5.88 -3.18
C THR A 104 -7.72 7.30 -3.46
N ASP A 105 -7.96 8.22 -2.54
CA ASP A 105 -7.63 9.63 -2.68
C ASP A 105 -6.11 9.82 -2.74
N ALA A 106 -5.38 9.10 -1.87
CA ALA A 106 -3.93 9.13 -1.81
C ALA A 106 -3.27 8.55 -3.08
N LEU A 107 -3.83 7.47 -3.63
CA LEU A 107 -3.33 6.85 -4.86
C LEU A 107 -3.52 7.77 -6.06
N ILE A 108 -4.72 8.32 -6.26
CA ILE A 108 -4.99 9.24 -7.37
C ILE A 108 -4.07 10.44 -7.31
N ARG A 109 -3.93 11.06 -6.12
CA ARG A 109 -3.02 12.18 -5.94
C ARG A 109 -1.58 11.79 -6.30
N SER A 110 -1.13 10.60 -5.90
CA SER A 110 0.21 10.11 -6.24
C SER A 110 0.38 9.91 -7.74
N VAL A 111 -0.60 9.28 -8.41
CA VAL A 111 -0.60 9.09 -9.86
C VAL A 111 -0.59 10.44 -10.57
N ARG A 112 -1.46 11.38 -10.18
CA ARG A 112 -1.51 12.73 -10.75
C ARG A 112 -0.17 13.42 -10.69
N GLU A 113 0.46 13.49 -9.51
CA GLU A 113 1.73 14.20 -9.34
C GLU A 113 2.88 13.54 -10.13
N ILE A 114 2.95 12.20 -10.16
CA ILE A 114 3.98 11.46 -10.90
C ILE A 114 3.82 11.66 -12.42
N PHE A 115 2.60 11.47 -12.93
CA PHE A 115 2.33 11.60 -14.36
C PHE A 115 2.39 13.04 -14.84
N LYS A 116 1.99 14.01 -14.03
CA LYS A 116 2.18 15.43 -14.34
C LYS A 116 3.65 15.73 -14.61
N GLN A 117 4.55 15.27 -13.74
CA GLN A 117 5.99 15.45 -13.96
C GLN A 117 6.51 14.66 -15.17
N ALA A 118 6.05 13.43 -15.39
CA ALA A 118 6.49 12.64 -16.53
C ALA A 118 6.09 13.29 -17.87
N ILE A 119 4.86 13.81 -17.95
CA ILE A 119 4.30 14.46 -19.14
C ILE A 119 4.92 15.84 -19.37
N GLU A 120 5.10 16.65 -18.31
CA GLU A 120 5.75 17.98 -18.43
C GLU A 120 7.21 17.88 -18.92
N ASN A 121 7.86 16.74 -18.68
CA ASN A 121 9.24 16.48 -19.12
C ASN A 121 9.35 15.78 -20.48
N ASP A 122 8.24 15.34 -21.09
CA ASP A 122 8.25 14.57 -22.33
C ASP A 122 7.61 15.35 -23.50
N SER A 123 8.37 15.52 -24.58
CA SER A 123 8.02 16.41 -25.71
C SER A 123 6.97 15.83 -26.69
N GLU A 124 6.50 14.60 -26.49
CA GLU A 124 5.51 13.94 -27.35
C GLU A 124 4.07 14.30 -26.97
N THR A 125 3.50 15.27 -27.68
CA THR A 125 2.25 15.97 -27.31
C THR A 125 0.95 15.17 -27.47
N SER A 126 0.87 14.14 -28.32
CA SER A 126 -0.42 13.46 -28.59
C SER A 126 -0.80 12.37 -27.57
N ALA A 127 0.14 11.50 -27.18
CA ALA A 127 -0.10 10.46 -26.16
C ALA A 127 -0.37 11.07 -24.78
N ASN A 128 0.30 12.18 -24.48
CA ASN A 128 0.14 12.96 -23.26
C ASN A 128 -1.29 13.51 -23.09
N SER A 129 -1.96 13.90 -24.19
CA SER A 129 -3.35 14.37 -24.15
C SER A 129 -4.35 13.29 -23.71
N HIS A 130 -4.17 12.04 -24.15
CA HIS A 130 -5.06 10.93 -23.79
C HIS A 130 -4.85 10.49 -22.33
N LEU A 131 -3.60 10.48 -21.86
CA LEU A 131 -3.28 10.21 -20.46
C LEU A 131 -3.88 11.27 -19.53
N HIS A 132 -3.86 12.55 -19.91
CA HIS A 132 -4.54 13.60 -19.15
C HIS A 132 -6.04 13.35 -19.03
N THR A 133 -6.70 12.92 -20.11
CA THR A 133 -8.13 12.57 -20.07
C THR A 133 -8.41 11.42 -19.11
N ILE A 134 -7.63 10.33 -19.17
CA ILE A 134 -7.79 9.17 -18.28
C ILE A 134 -7.60 9.58 -16.82
N LEU A 135 -6.60 10.42 -16.50
CA LEU A 135 -6.36 10.90 -15.15
C LEU A 135 -7.53 11.72 -14.61
N ASN A 136 -8.09 12.62 -15.42
CA ASN A 136 -9.24 13.42 -15.05
C ASN A 136 -10.49 12.55 -14.84
N GLU A 137 -10.71 11.53 -15.67
CA GLU A 137 -11.81 10.57 -15.50
C GLU A 137 -11.66 9.76 -14.20
N LEU A 138 -10.46 9.26 -13.92
CA LEU A 138 -10.16 8.54 -12.68
C LEU A 138 -10.40 9.42 -11.45
N GLU A 139 -10.02 10.70 -11.49
CA GLU A 139 -10.33 11.68 -10.45
C GLU A 139 -11.84 11.81 -10.23
N MET A 140 -12.63 12.04 -11.29
CA MET A 140 -14.08 12.23 -11.17
C MET A 140 -14.81 11.00 -10.63
N ILE A 141 -14.38 9.78 -10.99
CA ILE A 141 -15.03 8.53 -10.55
C ILE A 141 -14.79 8.27 -9.08
N MET A 142 -13.60 8.64 -8.58
CA MET A 142 -13.14 8.27 -7.25
C MET A 142 -13.23 9.41 -6.24
N GLU A 143 -13.52 10.64 -6.67
CA GLU A 143 -14.00 11.69 -5.77
C GLU A 143 -15.19 11.15 -4.97
N PRO A 144 -15.20 11.31 -3.64
CA PRO A 144 -16.36 10.92 -2.85
C PRO A 144 -17.55 11.70 -3.40
N LYS A 145 -18.54 10.99 -3.96
CA LYS A 145 -19.88 11.56 -4.14
C LYS A 145 -20.25 12.08 -2.77
N ASN A 146 -20.26 13.41 -2.63
CA ASN A 146 -20.68 14.07 -1.41
C ASN A 146 -22.10 13.58 -1.14
N ASP A 147 -22.22 12.53 -0.32
CA ASP A 147 -23.49 12.06 0.14
C ASP A 147 -23.93 13.08 1.18
N LYS A 148 -24.45 14.20 0.66
CA LYS A 148 -25.29 15.13 1.40
C LYS A 148 -26.64 14.46 1.66
N SER A 149 -26.64 13.21 2.13
CA SER A 149 -27.79 12.58 2.75
C SER A 149 -27.95 13.20 4.14
N LYS A 150 -28.43 14.45 4.12
CA LYS A 150 -29.38 15.04 5.06
C LYS A 150 -29.34 14.42 6.46
N LEU A 151 -28.50 14.98 7.33
CA LEU A 151 -28.89 15.15 8.73
C LEU A 151 -30.09 16.11 8.73
N TYR A 152 -31.29 15.55 8.60
CA TYR A 152 -32.46 16.19 9.19
C TYR A 152 -32.46 15.83 10.68
N PHE A 153 -32.65 16.88 11.48
CA PHE A 153 -32.67 16.99 12.93
C PHE A 153 -33.12 15.76 13.71
#